data_AF-A0A1L3MW26-F1
#
_entry.id   AF-A0A1L3MW26-F1
#
_cell.length_a   1.000
_cell.length_b   1.000
_cell.length_c   1.000
_cell.angle_alpha   90.00
_cell.angle_beta   90.00
_cell.angle_gamma   90.00
#
_symmetry.space_group_name_H-M   'P 1'
#
loop_
_entity.id
_entity.type
_entity.pdbx_description
1 polymer ?
#
loop_
_entity_poly.entity_id
_entity_poly.type
_entity_poly.pdbx_seq_one_letter_code
_entity_poly.pdbx_strand_id
1 'polypeptide(L)'
;MDIPKYIEFLRKAINNVKDVYFGNQDWIDSMLNAHYIESQDQRREALIPYLSMHHERVFCYELYHQLRKIMEQNKLNENVILQAELRKAQVGNEIEQLFGVQSTYGVYYPDFLIHEPHTYDNQDLIIEVKANPRLAVEDLKKDILKIDQFINRYEYKKGIFLAININEDKLNQLLSNAELLKCLKEQTTCKNEILLMFKESATKPIISKNLAKLLQ
;
A
#
# COMPACT_ATOMS: atom_id res chain seq x y z
N MET A 1 9.06 13.16 -14.37
CA MET A 1 10.03 12.05 -14.17
C MET A 1 9.31 10.76 -14.55
N ASP A 2 10.00 9.77 -15.10
CA ASP A 2 9.32 8.56 -15.60
C ASP A 2 8.93 7.60 -14.46
N ILE A 3 7.75 6.99 -14.56
CA ILE A 3 7.15 6.08 -13.56
C ILE A 3 8.08 4.92 -13.13
N PRO A 4 8.84 4.27 -14.03
CA PRO A 4 9.82 3.25 -13.66
C PRO A 4 10.88 3.76 -12.67
N LYS A 5 11.26 5.04 -12.73
CA LYS A 5 12.27 5.62 -11.83
C LYS A 5 11.72 5.77 -10.41
N TYR A 6 10.45 6.17 -10.25
CA TYR A 6 9.82 6.18 -8.92
C TYR A 6 9.68 4.78 -8.34
N ILE A 7 9.36 3.77 -9.17
CA ILE A 7 9.33 2.37 -8.72
C ILE A 7 10.72 1.92 -8.28
N GLU A 8 11.78 2.29 -9.00
CA GLU A 8 13.16 2.00 -8.60
C GLU A 8 13.51 2.66 -7.27
N PHE A 9 13.13 3.93 -7.07
CA PHE A 9 13.32 4.64 -5.82
C PHE A 9 12.58 3.98 -4.67
N LEU A 10 11.33 3.56 -4.89
CA LEU A 10 10.55 2.83 -3.90
C LEU A 10 11.24 1.50 -3.52
N ARG A 11 11.74 0.73 -4.49
CA ARG A 11 12.47 -0.51 -4.20
C ARG A 11 13.72 -0.27 -3.37
N LYS A 12 14.49 0.78 -3.70
CA LYS A 12 15.66 1.20 -2.93
C LYS A 12 15.25 1.63 -1.51
N ALA A 13 14.17 2.40 -1.38
CA ALA A 13 13.66 2.86 -0.09
C ALA A 13 13.25 1.68 0.80
N ILE A 14 12.46 0.73 0.26
CA ILE A 14 12.04 -0.49 0.97
C ILE A 14 13.26 -1.29 1.45
N ASN A 15 14.30 -1.40 0.64
CA ASN A 15 15.52 -2.13 1.03
C ASN A 15 16.40 -1.38 2.04
N ASN A 16 16.20 -0.08 2.21
CA ASN A 16 16.87 0.71 3.25
C ASN A 16 16.12 0.69 4.59
N VAL A 17 14.86 0.25 4.62
CA VAL A 17 14.10 0.10 5.86
C VAL A 17 14.73 -0.99 6.71
N LYS A 18 15.11 -0.64 7.94
CA LYS A 18 15.73 -1.57 8.88
C LYS A 18 14.71 -2.57 9.42
N ASP A 19 15.20 -3.75 9.79
CA ASP A 19 14.39 -4.86 10.30
C ASP A 19 13.50 -4.49 11.50
N VAL A 20 14.00 -3.63 12.40
CA VAL A 20 13.23 -3.13 13.56
C VAL A 20 11.90 -2.46 13.18
N TYR A 21 11.78 -1.93 11.96
CA TYR A 21 10.58 -1.26 11.48
C TYR A 21 9.61 -2.18 10.75
N PHE A 22 10.02 -3.40 10.38
CA PHE A 22 9.09 -4.36 9.77
C PHE A 22 8.01 -4.80 10.76
N GLY A 23 8.26 -4.72 12.08
CA GLY A 23 7.28 -5.06 13.09
C GLY A 23 6.93 -6.55 13.03
N ASN A 24 7.82 -7.38 13.59
CA ASN A 24 7.59 -8.82 13.60
C ASN A 24 6.53 -9.22 14.65
N GLN A 25 5.95 -10.40 14.47
CA GLN A 25 5.13 -11.11 15.45
C GLN A 25 5.79 -11.10 16.84
N ASP A 26 7.12 -11.20 16.91
CA ASP A 26 7.90 -11.15 18.16
C ASP A 26 7.69 -9.86 18.95
N TRP A 27 7.50 -8.71 18.30
CA TRP A 27 7.26 -7.45 19.01
C TRP A 27 5.83 -7.38 19.53
N ILE A 28 4.86 -7.81 18.71
CA ILE A 28 3.45 -7.93 19.13
C ILE A 28 3.38 -8.87 20.33
N ASP A 29 4.05 -10.01 20.25
CA ASP A 29 4.13 -10.99 21.32
C ASP A 29 4.86 -10.43 22.55
N SER A 30 5.94 -9.67 22.37
CA SER A 30 6.65 -8.99 23.46
C SER A 30 5.76 -7.99 24.21
N MET A 31 5.01 -7.14 23.48
CA MET A 31 4.04 -6.20 24.06
C MET A 31 2.94 -6.94 24.83
N LEU A 32 2.37 -7.99 24.25
CA LEU A 32 1.32 -8.78 24.90
C LEU A 32 1.86 -9.49 26.16
N ASN A 33 3.06 -10.06 26.07
CA ASN A 33 3.71 -10.76 27.18
C ASN A 33 4.09 -9.79 28.31
N ALA A 34 4.53 -8.57 27.99
CA ALA A 34 4.82 -7.51 28.98
C ALA A 34 3.57 -7.09 29.78
N HIS A 35 2.37 -7.34 29.23
CA HIS A 35 1.08 -7.10 29.89
C HIS A 35 0.44 -8.38 30.45
N TYR A 36 1.20 -9.47 30.58
CA TYR A 36 0.73 -10.77 31.08
C TYR A 36 -0.47 -11.32 30.31
N ILE A 37 -0.56 -11.02 29.01
CA ILE A 37 -1.59 -11.55 28.11
C ILE A 37 -1.05 -12.83 27.50
N GLU A 38 -1.39 -13.97 28.11
CA GLU A 38 -0.94 -15.29 27.67
C GLU A 38 -1.48 -15.66 26.28
N SER A 39 -0.87 -16.66 25.65
CA SER A 39 -1.25 -17.13 24.31
C SER A 39 -2.71 -17.62 24.20
N GLN A 40 -3.29 -18.06 25.31
CA GLN A 40 -4.67 -18.56 25.39
C GLN A 40 -5.69 -17.47 25.76
N ASP A 41 -5.25 -16.24 26.02
CA ASP A 41 -6.11 -15.15 26.44
C ASP A 41 -6.97 -14.65 25.27
N GLN A 42 -8.29 -14.65 25.45
CA GLN A 42 -9.25 -14.22 24.43
C GLN A 42 -9.06 -12.75 23.99
N ARG A 43 -8.46 -11.91 24.84
CA ARG A 43 -8.13 -10.51 24.53
C ARG A 43 -7.00 -10.39 23.51
N ARG A 44 -6.18 -11.44 23.36
CA ARG A 44 -5.02 -11.44 22.46
C ARG A 44 -5.45 -11.22 21.00
N GLU A 45 -6.42 -11.98 20.54
CA GLU A 45 -6.96 -11.87 19.18
C GLU A 45 -7.64 -10.51 18.95
N ALA A 46 -8.22 -9.90 19.99
CA ALA A 46 -8.79 -8.55 19.90
C ALA A 46 -7.72 -7.44 19.80
N LEU A 47 -6.53 -7.64 20.38
CA LEU A 47 -5.46 -6.62 20.43
C LEU A 47 -4.51 -6.66 19.23
N ILE A 48 -4.32 -7.84 18.62
CA ILE A 48 -3.43 -8.02 17.46
C ILE A 48 -3.72 -7.00 16.34
N PRO A 49 -4.98 -6.77 15.90
CA PRO A 49 -5.26 -5.79 14.84
C PRO A 49 -4.78 -4.38 15.18
N TYR A 50 -4.95 -3.93 16.42
CA TYR A 50 -4.51 -2.60 16.87
C TYR A 50 -2.99 -2.48 16.88
N LEU A 51 -2.29 -3.52 17.37
CA LEU A 51 -0.82 -3.54 17.40
C LEU A 51 -0.25 -3.59 15.98
N SER A 52 -0.83 -4.42 15.10
CA SER A 52 -0.45 -4.48 13.68
C SER A 52 -0.64 -3.13 12.97
N MET A 53 -1.75 -2.42 13.22
CA MET A 53 -1.99 -1.10 12.65
C MET A 53 -0.97 -0.05 13.11
N HIS A 54 -0.56 -0.09 14.38
CA HIS A 54 0.50 0.79 14.87
C HIS A 54 1.85 0.51 14.19
N HIS A 55 2.19 -0.75 13.96
CA HIS A 55 3.40 -1.11 13.22
C HIS A 55 3.37 -0.69 11.76
N GLU A 56 2.23 -0.85 11.10
CA GLU A 56 2.03 -0.39 9.73
C GLU A 56 2.40 1.09 9.60
N ARG A 57 1.93 1.94 10.54
CA ARG A 57 2.29 3.36 10.57
C ARG A 57 3.78 3.61 10.81
N VAL A 58 4.38 2.90 11.76
CA VAL A 58 5.82 3.03 12.06
C VAL A 58 6.67 2.66 10.83
N PHE A 59 6.32 1.57 10.14
CA PHE A 59 6.95 1.19 8.88
C PHE A 59 6.75 2.26 7.82
N CYS A 60 5.52 2.78 7.68
CA CYS A 60 5.22 3.83 6.70
C CYS A 60 6.03 5.11 6.94
N TYR A 61 6.25 5.52 8.19
CA TYR A 61 7.09 6.69 8.49
C TYR A 61 8.56 6.48 8.09
N GLU A 62 9.14 5.32 8.38
CA GLU A 62 10.50 5.01 7.95
C GLU A 62 10.59 4.91 6.43
N LEU A 63 9.63 4.25 5.79
CA LEU A 63 9.59 4.13 4.33
C LEU A 63 9.44 5.51 3.66
N TYR A 64 8.58 6.38 4.19
CA TYR A 64 8.45 7.76 3.75
C TYR A 64 9.78 8.49 3.86
N HIS A 65 10.47 8.38 5.00
CA HIS A 65 11.79 9.00 5.21
C HIS A 65 12.83 8.52 4.18
N GLN A 66 12.93 7.20 3.97
CA GLN A 66 13.88 6.62 3.02
C GLN A 66 13.57 7.04 1.58
N LEU A 67 12.29 7.00 1.19
CA LEU A 67 11.85 7.39 -0.15
C LEU A 67 12.11 8.87 -0.40
N ARG A 68 11.75 9.74 0.56
CA ARG A 68 11.99 11.18 0.49
C ARG A 68 13.47 11.50 0.31
N LYS A 69 14.34 10.87 1.11
CA LYS A 69 15.79 11.04 1.03
C LYS A 69 16.33 10.66 -0.34
N ILE A 70 15.90 9.52 -0.90
CA ILE A 70 16.30 9.09 -2.24
C ILE A 70 15.79 10.07 -3.29
N MET A 71 14.55 10.52 -3.17
CA MET A 71 13.94 11.48 -4.09
C MET A 71 14.72 12.80 -4.15
N GLU A 72 15.08 13.36 -3.00
CA GLU A 72 15.85 14.61 -2.88
C GLU A 72 17.28 14.47 -3.44
N GLN A 73 17.97 13.37 -3.11
CA GLN A 73 19.33 13.10 -3.62
C GLN A 73 19.38 13.01 -5.14
N ASN A 74 18.28 12.62 -5.78
CA ASN A 74 18.18 12.46 -7.23
C ASN A 74 17.59 13.67 -7.95
N LYS A 75 17.44 14.82 -7.27
CA LYS A 75 16.95 16.10 -7.82
C LYS A 75 15.65 15.92 -8.62
N LEU A 76 14.61 15.48 -7.92
CA LEU A 76 13.31 15.25 -8.53
C LEU A 76 12.67 16.52 -9.11
N ASN A 77 11.68 16.31 -9.99
CA ASN A 77 10.85 17.38 -10.54
C ASN A 77 10.27 18.20 -9.38
N GLU A 78 10.54 19.50 -9.36
CA GLU A 78 10.15 20.40 -8.27
C GLU A 78 8.63 20.47 -8.09
N ASN A 79 7.86 20.14 -9.14
CA ASN A 79 6.40 20.15 -9.10
C ASN A 79 5.79 18.91 -8.44
N VAL A 80 6.53 17.79 -8.34
CA VAL A 80 6.00 16.52 -7.84
C VAL A 80 6.52 16.26 -6.43
N ILE A 81 5.59 16.04 -5.49
CA ILE A 81 5.89 15.77 -4.09
C ILE A 81 5.49 14.36 -3.69
N LEU A 82 6.16 13.85 -2.66
CA LEU A 82 5.70 12.69 -1.88
C LEU A 82 4.82 13.21 -0.74
N GLN A 83 3.59 12.73 -0.66
CA GLN A 83 2.64 13.11 0.38
C GLN A 83 1.99 11.86 0.99
N ALA A 84 1.82 11.84 2.30
CA ALA A 84 1.20 10.73 3.02
C ALA A 84 -0.18 11.11 3.56
N GLU A 85 -1.07 10.11 3.69
CA GLU A 85 -2.39 10.21 4.34
C GLU A 85 -3.29 11.36 3.83
N LEU A 86 -3.17 11.75 2.56
CA LEU A 86 -4.00 12.83 2.00
C LEU A 86 -5.44 12.35 1.82
N ARG A 87 -6.36 12.88 2.64
CA ARG A 87 -7.80 12.60 2.54
C ARG A 87 -8.32 12.90 1.12
N LYS A 88 -8.82 11.88 0.43
CA LYS A 88 -9.63 11.99 -0.78
C LYS A 88 -11.05 11.58 -0.45
N ALA A 89 -12.00 12.51 -0.59
CA ALA A 89 -13.38 12.30 -0.20
C ALA A 89 -14.31 12.51 -1.39
N GLN A 90 -15.54 12.04 -1.22
CA GLN A 90 -16.65 12.41 -2.11
C GLN A 90 -16.74 13.93 -2.19
N VAL A 91 -16.71 14.44 -3.41
CA VAL A 91 -17.04 15.82 -3.73
C VAL A 91 -18.52 15.86 -4.10
N GLY A 92 -19.22 16.94 -3.77
CA GLY A 92 -20.63 17.07 -4.13
C GLY A 92 -20.82 17.06 -5.65
N ASN A 93 -21.99 16.58 -6.12
CA ASN A 93 -22.33 16.48 -7.55
C ASN A 93 -22.06 17.77 -8.36
N GLU A 94 -22.20 18.93 -7.72
CA GLU A 94 -21.92 20.24 -8.32
C GLU A 94 -20.44 20.38 -8.71
N ILE A 95 -19.52 19.93 -7.85
CA ILE A 95 -18.08 19.95 -8.09
C ILE A 95 -17.70 18.91 -9.17
N GLU A 96 -18.34 17.75 -9.17
CA GLU A 96 -18.11 16.74 -10.21
C GLU A 96 -18.44 17.28 -11.61
N GLN A 97 -19.57 17.98 -11.75
CA GLN A 97 -19.99 18.59 -13.01
C GLN A 97 -19.14 19.80 -13.40
N LEU A 98 -18.75 20.64 -12.44
CA LEU A 98 -17.95 21.84 -12.70
C LEU A 98 -16.51 21.53 -13.08
N PHE A 99 -15.91 20.48 -12.50
CA PHE A 99 -14.49 20.17 -12.66
C PHE A 99 -14.24 18.87 -13.43
N GLY A 100 -15.28 18.15 -13.86
CA GLY A 100 -15.15 16.90 -14.61
C GLY A 100 -14.55 15.75 -13.80
N VAL A 101 -14.61 15.80 -12.47
CA VAL A 101 -14.00 14.82 -11.56
C VAL A 101 -15.06 13.82 -11.11
N GLN A 102 -14.73 12.52 -11.09
CA GLN A 102 -15.59 11.51 -10.46
C GLN A 102 -15.18 11.28 -9.00
N SER A 103 -16.12 11.39 -8.06
CA SER A 103 -15.87 11.07 -6.65
C SER A 103 -15.52 9.61 -6.46
N THR A 104 -14.75 9.27 -5.45
CA THR A 104 -14.59 7.87 -5.02
C THR A 104 -15.86 7.31 -4.37
N TYR A 105 -15.99 5.98 -4.31
CA TYR A 105 -17.13 5.33 -3.64
C TYR A 105 -17.18 5.60 -2.13
N GLY A 106 -16.10 6.12 -1.53
CA GLY A 106 -16.04 6.52 -0.14
C GLY A 106 -14.93 7.52 0.15
N VAL A 107 -14.68 7.77 1.43
CA VAL A 107 -13.53 8.58 1.89
C VAL A 107 -12.33 7.66 2.03
N TYR A 108 -11.24 8.01 1.34
CA TYR A 108 -10.00 7.27 1.34
C TYR A 108 -8.84 8.10 1.89
N TYR A 109 -7.97 7.40 2.59
CA TYR A 109 -6.68 7.90 3.06
C TYR A 109 -5.65 6.94 2.47
N PRO A 110 -5.00 7.33 1.37
CA PRO A 110 -3.93 6.54 0.81
C PRO A 110 -2.66 6.68 1.64
N ASP A 111 -1.86 5.62 1.73
CA ASP A 111 -0.64 5.68 2.55
C ASP A 111 0.36 6.66 1.94
N PHE A 112 0.63 6.55 0.63
CA PHE A 112 1.46 7.51 -0.09
C PHE A 112 0.91 7.88 -1.47
N LEU A 113 1.13 9.14 -1.82
CA LEU A 113 0.91 9.72 -3.13
C LEU A 113 2.22 10.34 -3.61
N ILE A 114 2.58 10.06 -4.86
CA ILE A 114 3.57 10.85 -5.59
C ILE A 114 2.79 11.64 -6.64
N HIS A 115 2.66 12.94 -6.44
CA HIS A 115 1.85 13.76 -7.33
C HIS A 115 2.22 15.25 -7.34
N GLU A 116 1.72 15.97 -8.33
CA GLU A 116 1.64 17.43 -8.31
C GLU A 116 0.34 17.86 -7.61
N PRO A 117 0.45 18.66 -6.53
CA PRO A 117 -0.73 19.21 -5.87
C PRO A 117 -1.48 20.19 -6.78
N HIS A 118 -2.79 20.29 -6.57
CA HIS A 118 -3.67 21.24 -7.26
C HIS A 118 -3.88 21.02 -8.77
N THR A 119 -3.27 20.00 -9.38
CA THR A 119 -3.43 19.65 -10.80
C THR A 119 -3.79 18.17 -10.97
N TYR A 120 -4.20 17.77 -12.17
CA TYR A 120 -4.31 16.36 -12.57
C TYR A 120 -3.15 15.92 -13.50
N ASP A 121 -2.35 16.87 -13.96
CA ASP A 121 -1.32 16.66 -14.98
C ASP A 121 -0.25 15.63 -14.56
N ASN A 122 0.07 15.58 -13.26
CA ASN A 122 1.13 14.74 -12.73
C ASN A 122 0.67 13.95 -11.49
N GLN A 123 -0.36 13.10 -11.65
CA GLN A 123 -0.72 12.08 -10.65
C GLN A 123 0.10 10.81 -10.94
N ASP A 124 1.30 10.69 -10.35
CA ASP A 124 2.26 9.66 -10.77
C ASP A 124 2.00 8.30 -10.08
N LEU A 125 2.07 8.23 -8.74
CA LEU A 125 1.90 6.98 -7.98
C LEU A 125 0.90 7.09 -6.84
N ILE A 126 0.08 6.06 -6.68
CA ILE A 126 -0.68 5.73 -5.47
C ILE A 126 -0.08 4.46 -4.85
N ILE A 127 0.22 4.48 -3.56
CA ILE A 127 0.84 3.36 -2.83
C ILE A 127 0.01 3.05 -1.59
N GLU A 128 -0.33 1.77 -1.43
CA GLU A 128 -0.98 1.20 -0.26
C GLU A 128 -0.06 0.17 0.39
N VAL A 129 0.02 0.19 1.71
CA VAL A 129 0.92 -0.61 2.52
C VAL A 129 0.13 -1.49 3.48
N LYS A 130 0.54 -2.75 3.59
CA LYS A 130 0.07 -3.68 4.61
C LYS A 130 1.22 -4.32 5.36
N ALA A 131 1.21 -4.22 6.69
CA ALA A 131 2.25 -4.82 7.53
C ALA A 131 1.79 -6.07 8.30
N ASN A 132 0.49 -6.38 8.26
CA ASN A 132 -0.06 -7.53 8.96
C ASN A 132 0.40 -8.86 8.31
N PRO A 133 1.17 -9.71 9.01
CA PRO A 133 1.59 -11.02 8.48
C PRO A 133 0.40 -11.96 8.20
N ARG A 134 -0.73 -11.74 8.87
CA ARG A 134 -2.00 -12.45 8.68
C ARG A 134 -2.93 -11.73 7.69
N LEU A 135 -2.40 -10.97 6.73
CA LEU A 135 -3.17 -10.21 5.72
C LEU A 135 -4.39 -11.00 5.21
N ALA A 136 -5.58 -10.43 5.39
CA ALA A 136 -6.82 -11.05 4.95
C ALA A 136 -7.03 -10.83 3.44
N VAL A 137 -7.70 -11.80 2.80
CA VAL A 137 -8.06 -11.72 1.38
C VAL A 137 -8.93 -10.50 1.09
N GLU A 138 -9.88 -10.20 1.98
CA GLU A 138 -10.75 -9.04 1.82
C GLU A 138 -10.02 -7.70 1.95
N ASP A 139 -8.97 -7.62 2.77
CA ASP A 139 -8.19 -6.39 2.90
C ASP A 139 -7.35 -6.14 1.64
N LEU A 140 -6.69 -7.18 1.13
CA LEU A 140 -5.97 -7.14 -0.15
C LEU A 140 -6.90 -6.69 -1.30
N LYS A 141 -8.10 -7.29 -1.37
CA LYS A 141 -9.12 -6.93 -2.37
C LYS A 141 -9.54 -5.47 -2.25
N LYS A 142 -9.88 -5.01 -1.04
CA LYS A 142 -10.30 -3.62 -0.79
C LYS A 142 -9.25 -2.62 -1.24
N ASP A 143 -7.98 -2.84 -0.91
CA ASP A 143 -6.91 -1.92 -1.28
C ASP A 143 -6.61 -1.95 -2.79
N ILE A 144 -6.66 -3.11 -3.44
CA ILE A 144 -6.54 -3.18 -4.91
C ILE A 144 -7.69 -2.42 -5.60
N LEU A 145 -8.93 -2.58 -5.14
CA LEU A 145 -10.09 -1.84 -5.68
C LEU A 145 -10.03 -0.34 -5.36
N LYS A 146 -9.41 0.04 -4.24
CA LYS A 146 -9.13 1.44 -3.91
C LYS A 146 -8.11 2.01 -4.90
N ILE A 147 -7.00 1.33 -5.12
CA ILE A 147 -5.97 1.71 -6.10
C ILE A 147 -6.59 1.86 -7.50
N ASP A 148 -7.40 0.90 -7.92
CA ASP A 148 -8.09 0.94 -9.22
C ASP A 148 -8.96 2.21 -9.35
N GLN A 149 -9.70 2.59 -8.30
CA GLN A 149 -10.43 3.86 -8.30
C GLN A 149 -9.53 5.10 -8.40
N PHE A 150 -8.38 5.12 -7.74
CA PHE A 150 -7.45 6.24 -7.85
C PHE A 150 -6.92 6.40 -9.27
N ILE A 151 -6.64 5.30 -9.95
CA ILE A 151 -6.20 5.32 -11.35
C ILE A 151 -7.33 5.81 -12.26
N ASN A 152 -8.53 5.24 -12.14
CA ASN A 152 -9.66 5.59 -13.03
C ASN A 152 -10.24 6.98 -12.79
N ARG A 153 -10.27 7.46 -11.54
CA ARG A 153 -11.03 8.66 -11.14
C ARG A 153 -10.16 9.87 -10.83
N TYR A 154 -8.92 9.63 -10.41
CA TYR A 154 -7.94 10.68 -10.12
C TYR A 154 -6.75 10.63 -11.06
N GLU A 155 -6.84 9.87 -12.16
CA GLU A 155 -5.83 9.81 -13.24
C GLU A 155 -4.42 9.43 -12.78
N TYR A 156 -4.31 8.69 -11.67
CA TYR A 156 -3.01 8.17 -11.23
C TYR A 156 -2.44 7.22 -12.28
N LYS A 157 -1.22 7.47 -12.73
CA LYS A 157 -0.58 6.69 -13.81
C LYS A 157 -0.27 5.26 -13.39
N LYS A 158 -0.01 5.01 -12.10
CA LYS A 158 0.30 3.68 -11.61
C LYS A 158 -0.03 3.49 -10.13
N GLY A 159 -0.44 2.27 -9.80
CA GLY A 159 -0.77 1.88 -8.44
C GLY A 159 0.13 0.78 -7.90
N ILE A 160 0.47 0.86 -6.61
CA ILE A 160 1.33 -0.10 -5.94
C ILE A 160 0.62 -0.59 -4.66
N PHE A 161 0.42 -1.89 -4.57
CA PHE A 161 0.09 -2.54 -3.31
C PHE A 161 1.35 -3.17 -2.76
N LEU A 162 1.78 -2.78 -1.57
CA LEU A 162 2.96 -3.28 -0.88
C LEU A 162 2.55 -4.02 0.39
N ALA A 163 2.81 -5.32 0.47
CA ALA A 163 2.68 -6.06 1.72
C ALA A 163 4.05 -6.52 2.24
N ILE A 164 4.32 -6.22 3.51
CA ILE A 164 5.50 -6.70 4.22
C ILE A 164 5.12 -7.79 5.22
N ASN A 165 6.12 -8.53 5.73
CA ASN A 165 5.92 -9.68 6.63
C ASN A 165 5.10 -10.82 6.01
N ILE A 166 5.08 -10.89 4.68
CA ILE A 166 4.38 -11.95 3.94
C ILE A 166 5.40 -13.00 3.53
N ASN A 167 5.37 -14.16 4.18
CA ASN A 167 6.17 -15.31 3.80
C ASN A 167 5.63 -15.98 2.52
N GLU A 168 6.41 -16.92 1.98
CA GLU A 168 6.08 -17.61 0.73
C GLU A 168 4.75 -18.38 0.80
N ASP A 169 4.48 -19.07 1.91
CA ASP A 169 3.23 -19.82 2.09
C ASP A 169 2.00 -18.90 2.05
N LYS A 170 2.05 -17.79 2.79
CA LYS A 170 0.97 -16.80 2.82
C LYS A 170 0.80 -16.12 1.46
N LEU A 171 1.91 -15.80 0.79
CA LEU A 171 1.89 -15.27 -0.57
C LEU A 171 1.18 -16.23 -1.53
N ASN A 172 1.56 -17.50 -1.51
CA ASN A 172 0.95 -18.52 -2.34
C ASN A 172 -0.53 -18.71 -2.01
N GLN A 173 -0.91 -18.68 -0.74
CA GLN A 173 -2.31 -18.74 -0.31
C GLN A 173 -3.13 -17.57 -0.87
N LEU A 174 -2.62 -16.34 -0.77
CA LEU A 174 -3.30 -15.15 -1.28
C LEU A 174 -3.44 -15.18 -2.81
N LEU A 175 -2.35 -15.52 -3.51
CA LEU A 175 -2.30 -15.46 -4.96
C LEU A 175 -2.90 -16.68 -5.67
N SER A 176 -3.23 -17.76 -4.96
CA SER A 176 -3.95 -18.93 -5.49
C SER A 176 -5.45 -18.93 -5.16
N ASN A 177 -5.93 -17.94 -4.40
CA ASN A 177 -7.33 -17.84 -4.02
C ASN A 177 -8.22 -17.56 -5.26
N ALA A 178 -8.93 -18.59 -5.73
CA ALA A 178 -9.73 -18.51 -6.96
C ALA A 178 -10.86 -17.47 -6.90
N GLU A 179 -11.50 -17.30 -5.73
CA GLU A 179 -12.57 -16.33 -5.54
C GLU A 179 -12.03 -14.89 -5.62
N LEU A 180 -10.91 -14.62 -4.96
CA LEU A 180 -10.22 -13.33 -5.05
C LEU A 180 -9.84 -13.03 -6.50
N LEU A 181 -9.16 -13.95 -7.18
CA LEU A 181 -8.71 -13.73 -8.55
C LEU A 181 -9.89 -13.48 -9.50
N LYS A 182 -10.98 -14.26 -9.37
CA LYS A 182 -12.20 -14.04 -10.14
C LYS A 182 -12.79 -12.65 -9.87
N CYS A 183 -12.94 -12.29 -8.60
CA CYS A 183 -13.47 -10.99 -8.19
C CYS A 183 -12.62 -9.83 -8.73
N LEU A 184 -11.30 -9.90 -8.61
CA LEU A 184 -10.39 -8.87 -9.13
C LEU A 184 -10.47 -8.81 -10.66
N LYS A 185 -10.56 -9.95 -11.34
CA LYS A 185 -10.72 -10.00 -12.80
C LYS A 185 -11.99 -9.30 -13.28
N GLU A 186 -13.09 -9.43 -12.54
CA GLU A 186 -14.38 -8.85 -12.88
C GLU A 186 -14.48 -7.37 -12.48
N GLN A 187 -13.88 -6.96 -11.37
CA GLN A 187 -14.11 -5.63 -10.77
C GLN A 187 -13.00 -4.60 -11.02
N THR A 188 -11.80 -5.01 -11.44
CA THR A 188 -10.72 -4.06 -11.77
C THR A 188 -10.67 -3.76 -13.27
N THR A 189 -10.43 -2.50 -13.62
CA THR A 189 -10.27 -2.06 -15.00
C THR A 189 -8.80 -1.81 -15.34
N CYS A 190 -8.01 -1.25 -14.42
CA CYS A 190 -6.63 -0.80 -14.62
C CYS A 190 -5.59 -1.86 -14.22
N LYS A 191 -5.79 -3.10 -14.69
CA LYS A 191 -4.97 -4.26 -14.27
C LYS A 191 -3.49 -4.14 -14.66
N ASN A 192 -3.17 -3.45 -15.76
CA ASN A 192 -1.80 -3.32 -16.23
C ASN A 192 -1.02 -2.29 -15.41
N GLU A 193 -1.74 -1.36 -14.80
CA GLU A 193 -1.24 -0.22 -14.04
C GLU A 193 -1.06 -0.57 -12.55
N ILE A 194 -1.53 -1.73 -12.09
CA ILE A 194 -1.40 -2.16 -10.70
C ILE A 194 -0.23 -3.13 -10.54
N LEU A 195 0.72 -2.77 -9.66
CA LEU A 195 1.87 -3.57 -9.29
C LEU A 195 1.75 -4.04 -7.84
N LEU A 196 1.73 -5.36 -7.65
CA LEU A 196 1.78 -5.98 -6.33
C LEU A 196 3.23 -6.22 -5.93
N MET A 197 3.61 -5.79 -4.74
CA MET A 197 4.93 -6.01 -4.14
C MET A 197 4.78 -6.72 -2.80
N PHE A 198 5.60 -7.74 -2.57
CA PHE A 198 5.62 -8.51 -1.35
C PHE A 198 7.05 -8.62 -0.83
N LYS A 199 7.26 -8.44 0.46
CA LYS A 199 8.56 -8.60 1.10
C LYS A 199 8.41 -9.30 2.44
N GLU A 200 9.10 -10.41 2.63
CA GLU A 200 8.97 -11.22 3.86
C GLU A 200 9.64 -10.55 5.06
N SER A 201 10.84 -9.98 4.88
CA SER A 201 11.59 -9.29 5.93
C SER A 201 12.61 -8.33 5.32
N ALA A 202 13.31 -7.55 6.14
CA ALA A 202 14.31 -6.58 5.65
C ALA A 202 15.38 -7.23 4.76
N THR A 203 15.81 -8.45 5.09
CA THR A 203 16.89 -9.17 4.40
C THR A 203 16.44 -9.94 3.16
N LYS A 204 15.14 -10.23 3.02
CA LYS A 204 14.59 -11.01 1.91
C LYS A 204 14.32 -10.13 0.69
N PRO A 205 14.44 -10.67 -0.55
CA PRO A 205 14.17 -9.90 -1.75
C PRO A 205 12.69 -9.51 -1.87
N ILE A 206 12.41 -8.42 -2.59
CA ILE A 206 11.05 -8.03 -2.95
C ILE A 206 10.57 -8.91 -4.11
N ILE A 207 9.44 -9.58 -3.92
CA ILE A 207 8.71 -10.26 -5.00
C ILE A 207 7.74 -9.24 -5.62
N SER A 208 7.63 -9.21 -6.95
CA SER A 208 6.70 -8.30 -7.61
C SER A 208 5.92 -8.98 -8.73
N LYS A 209 4.61 -8.73 -8.78
CA LYS A 209 3.71 -9.24 -9.81
C LYS A 209 2.82 -8.13 -10.32
N ASN A 210 2.71 -8.00 -11.63
CA ASN A 210 1.72 -7.13 -12.24
C ASN A 210 0.34 -7.80 -12.16
N LEU A 211 -0.70 -7.05 -11.81
CA LEU A 211 -2.04 -7.61 -11.61
C LEU A 211 -2.59 -8.26 -12.88
N ALA A 212 -2.41 -7.64 -14.06
CA ALA A 212 -2.85 -8.24 -15.32
C ALA A 212 -2.22 -9.61 -15.58
N LYS A 213 -0.90 -9.75 -15.32
CA LYS A 213 -0.20 -11.03 -15.47
C LYS A 213 -0.65 -12.11 -14.47
N LEU A 214 -1.11 -11.70 -13.29
CA LEU A 214 -1.64 -12.61 -12.29
C LEU A 214 -3.02 -13.16 -12.66
N LEU A 215 -3.82 -12.39 -13.42
CA LEU A 215 -5.22 -12.71 -13.76
C LEU A 215 -5.41 -13.39 -15.12
N GLN A 216 -4.30 -13.65 -15.82
CA GLN A 216 -4.25 -14.43 -17.08
C GLN A 216 -4.45 -15.90 -16.78
#